data_AF-A0A6L8EN00-F1
#
_entry.id   AF-A0A6L8EN00-F1
#
_cell.length_a   1.000
_cell.length_b   1.000
_cell.length_c   1.000
_cell.angle_alpha   90.00
_cell.angle_beta   90.00
_cell.angle_gamma   90.00
#
_symmetry.space_group_name_H-M   'P 1'
#
loop_
_entity.id
_entity.type
_entity.pdbx_description
1 polymer ?
#
loop_
_entity_poly.entity_id
_entity_poly.type
_entity_poly.pdbx_seq_one_letter_code
_entity_poly.pdbx_strand_id
1 'polypeptide(L)'
;MTVTITSPPLQPSLDKKVFLPTFILVIVIGVFLVLKPEQAEILLGNALQIVTRSFGWLYLVAGVASISVLAWLAVSRYGRVLLGAPGESPEFSTPSWIAMMFTAGIGIGITNWAFVEPIFYFQSPPFGIEAGSPEAAEWAHMYGQFHWSMVPWALYALPALPIAYSLYVRKQPFCRISTASSGILRGKSGNWLGIGIDVIVILAIIGAAGTSLGLG
;
A
#
# COMPACT_ATOMS: atom_id res chain seq x y z
N MET A 1 4.95 -40.31 4.55
CA MET A 1 4.18 -40.08 5.80
C MET A 1 3.42 -38.78 5.63
N THR A 2 2.11 -38.88 5.38
CA THR A 2 1.23 -37.74 5.16
C THR A 2 0.80 -37.21 6.52
N VAL A 3 1.30 -36.05 6.92
CA VAL A 3 0.85 -35.38 8.16
C VAL A 3 -0.50 -34.73 7.84
N THR A 4 -1.58 -35.43 8.16
CA THR A 4 -2.94 -34.88 8.11
C THR A 4 -3.06 -33.84 9.22
N ILE A 5 -3.10 -32.55 8.87
CA ILE A 5 -3.32 -31.47 9.84
C ILE A 5 -4.80 -31.55 10.26
N THR A 6 -5.06 -32.04 11.47
CA THR A 6 -6.39 -32.31 12.03
C THR A 6 -7.00 -31.14 12.81
N SER A 7 -6.47 -29.91 12.68
CA SER A 7 -7.15 -28.75 13.28
C SER A 7 -8.41 -28.45 12.49
N PRO A 8 -9.60 -28.33 13.12
CA PRO A 8 -10.80 -27.89 12.41
C PRO A 8 -10.53 -26.54 11.74
N PRO A 9 -11.13 -26.27 10.56
CA PRO A 9 -10.98 -24.97 9.91
C PRO A 9 -11.39 -23.89 10.90
N LEU A 10 -10.51 -22.90 11.10
CA LEU A 10 -10.80 -21.77 11.97
C LEU A 10 -12.12 -21.16 11.53
N GLN A 11 -13.09 -21.12 12.44
CA GLN A 11 -14.36 -20.49 12.13
C GLN A 11 -14.11 -18.99 11.92
N PRO A 12 -14.56 -18.42 10.78
CA PRO A 12 -14.50 -16.99 10.57
C PRO A 12 -15.20 -16.29 11.73
N SER A 13 -14.47 -15.45 12.44
CA SER A 13 -15.00 -14.68 13.56
C SER A 13 -14.57 -13.23 13.44
N LEU A 14 -15.48 -12.32 13.79
CA LEU A 14 -15.20 -10.90 13.78
C LEU A 14 -14.26 -10.55 14.94
N ASP A 15 -13.09 -10.03 14.61
CA ASP A 15 -12.17 -9.49 15.61
C ASP A 15 -12.66 -8.12 16.10
N LYS A 16 -13.50 -8.15 17.13
CA LYS A 16 -14.10 -6.95 17.72
C LYS A 16 -13.08 -5.92 18.19
N LYS A 17 -11.85 -6.35 18.55
CA LYS A 17 -10.81 -5.45 19.07
C LYS A 17 -10.23 -4.54 17.98
N VAL A 18 -10.24 -4.98 16.73
CA VAL A 18 -9.82 -4.18 15.57
C VAL A 18 -11.03 -3.52 14.91
N PHE A 19 -12.12 -4.28 14.74
CA PHE A 19 -13.31 -3.81 14.04
C PHE A 19 -13.96 -2.60 14.71
N LEU A 20 -14.23 -2.67 16.01
CA LEU A 20 -15.00 -1.64 16.71
C LEU A 20 -14.29 -0.27 16.72
N PRO A 21 -13.00 -0.14 17.09
CA PRO A 21 -12.33 1.16 17.04
C PRO A 21 -12.25 1.71 15.61
N THR A 22 -11.96 0.85 14.62
CA THR A 22 -11.90 1.28 13.21
C THR A 22 -13.26 1.80 12.75
N PHE A 23 -14.34 1.04 13.01
CA PHE A 23 -15.69 1.40 12.61
C PHE A 23 -16.12 2.74 13.24
N ILE A 24 -15.90 2.91 14.55
CA ILE A 24 -16.22 4.15 15.25
C ILE A 24 -15.43 5.32 14.64
N LEU A 25 -14.13 5.16 14.39
CA LEU A 25 -13.30 6.22 13.80
C LEU A 25 -13.80 6.61 12.40
N VAL A 26 -14.12 5.64 11.55
CA VAL A 26 -14.64 5.88 10.21
C VAL A 26 -15.97 6.63 10.26
N ILE A 27 -16.89 6.22 11.12
CA ILE A 27 -18.19 6.91 11.29
C ILE A 27 -18.00 8.32 11.81
N VAL A 28 -17.15 8.53 12.83
CA VAL A 28 -16.89 9.86 13.39
C VAL A 28 -16.27 10.78 12.34
N ILE A 29 -15.26 10.32 11.61
CA ILE A 29 -14.62 11.09 10.54
C ILE A 29 -15.62 11.37 9.42
N GLY A 30 -16.39 10.37 8.98
CA GLY A 30 -17.39 10.53 7.92
C GLY A 30 -18.49 11.52 8.29
N VAL A 31 -19.03 11.44 9.51
CA VAL A 31 -20.04 12.38 10.02
C VAL A 31 -19.45 13.80 10.09
N PHE A 32 -18.22 13.96 10.56
CA PHE A 32 -17.56 15.27 10.59
C PHE A 32 -17.38 15.86 9.19
N LEU A 33 -16.92 15.05 8.22
CA LEU A 33 -16.75 15.49 6.83
C LEU A 33 -18.07 15.96 6.20
N VAL A 34 -19.19 15.27 6.50
CA VAL A 34 -20.51 15.61 5.96
C VAL A 34 -21.12 16.83 6.65
N LEU A 35 -21.01 16.94 7.98
CA LEU A 35 -21.66 18.01 8.73
C LEU A 35 -20.87 19.34 8.75
N LYS A 36 -19.54 19.28 8.55
CA LYS A 36 -18.63 20.44 8.64
C LYS A 36 -17.60 20.48 7.50
N PRO A 37 -18.03 20.48 6.22
CA PRO A 37 -17.14 20.35 5.07
C PRO A 37 -16.07 21.45 4.99
N GLU A 38 -16.43 22.72 5.18
CA GLU A 38 -15.48 23.85 5.13
C GLU A 38 -14.41 23.76 6.22
N GLN A 39 -14.79 23.37 7.44
CA GLN A 39 -13.85 23.18 8.54
C GLN A 39 -12.94 21.97 8.29
N ALA A 40 -13.50 20.91 7.70
CA ALA A 40 -12.73 19.74 7.34
C ALA A 40 -11.70 20.04 6.25
N GLU A 41 -12.06 20.84 5.23
CA GLU A 41 -11.14 21.29 4.19
C GLU A 41 -9.95 22.06 4.78
N ILE A 42 -10.22 23.03 5.65
CA ILE A 42 -9.16 23.80 6.33
C ILE A 42 -8.27 22.88 7.17
N LEU A 43 -8.87 21.99 7.97
CA LEU A 43 -8.12 21.09 8.86
C LEU A 43 -7.25 20.11 8.07
N LEU A 44 -7.83 19.47 7.05
CA LEU A 44 -7.13 18.50 6.20
C LEU A 44 -6.07 19.17 5.33
N GLY A 45 -6.34 20.36 4.81
CA GLY A 45 -5.37 21.16 4.06
C GLY A 45 -4.16 21.52 4.92
N ASN A 46 -4.38 21.98 6.16
CA ASN A 46 -3.31 22.25 7.12
C ASN A 46 -2.53 20.98 7.48
N ALA A 47 -3.22 19.87 7.72
CA ALA A 47 -2.58 18.59 8.00
C ALA A 47 -1.71 18.12 6.83
N LEU A 48 -2.21 18.21 5.59
CA LEU A 48 -1.47 17.89 4.38
C LEU A 48 -0.22 18.76 4.25
N GLN A 49 -0.32 20.07 4.48
CA GLN A 49 0.83 20.97 4.47
C GLN A 49 1.88 20.61 5.53
N ILE A 50 1.46 20.28 6.75
CA ILE A 50 2.39 19.86 7.81
C ILE A 50 3.11 18.57 7.42
N VAL A 51 2.37 17.58 6.91
CA VAL A 51 2.93 16.28 6.51
C VAL A 51 3.90 16.45 5.35
N THR A 52 3.50 17.14 4.29
CA THR A 52 4.34 17.34 3.10
C THR A 52 5.59 18.17 3.38
N ARG A 53 5.49 19.23 4.18
CA ARG A 53 6.64 20.08 4.52
C ARG A 53 7.59 19.42 5.51
N SER A 54 7.07 18.76 6.54
CA SER A 54 7.90 18.26 7.66
C SER A 54 8.39 16.83 7.42
N PHE A 55 7.60 16.01 6.73
CA PHE A 55 7.85 14.59 6.52
C PHE A 55 8.01 14.20 5.06
N GLY A 56 7.99 15.14 4.10
CA GLY A 56 8.18 14.83 2.67
C GLY A 56 9.47 14.04 2.38
N TRP A 57 10.55 14.34 3.09
CA TRP A 57 11.81 13.58 3.01
C TRP A 57 11.65 12.10 3.40
N LEU A 58 10.76 11.80 4.37
CA LEU A 58 10.50 10.44 4.82
C LEU A 58 9.82 9.62 3.72
N TYR A 59 8.93 10.22 2.93
CA TYR A 59 8.33 9.57 1.77
C TYR A 59 9.37 9.20 0.72
N LEU A 60 10.30 10.12 0.42
CA LEU A 60 11.39 9.87 -0.52
C LEU A 60 12.33 8.76 -0.04
N VAL A 61 12.76 8.84 1.23
CA VAL A 61 13.61 7.80 1.85
C VAL A 61 12.89 6.46 1.89
N ALA A 62 11.60 6.42 2.24
CA ALA A 62 10.81 5.19 2.25
C ALA A 62 10.71 4.56 0.86
N GLY A 63 10.51 5.37 -0.19
CA GLY A 63 10.51 4.88 -1.58
C GLY A 63 11.84 4.25 -1.99
N VAL A 64 12.94 4.97 -1.78
CA VAL A 64 14.30 4.47 -2.09
C VAL A 64 14.66 3.24 -1.26
N ALA A 65 14.32 3.25 0.04
CA ALA A 65 14.56 2.12 0.92
C ALA A 65 13.74 0.88 0.50
N SER A 66 12.49 1.06 0.07
CA SER A 66 11.64 -0.04 -0.40
C SER A 66 12.24 -0.72 -1.63
N ILE A 67 12.66 0.07 -2.63
CA ILE A 67 13.34 -0.46 -3.82
C ILE A 67 14.62 -1.18 -3.41
N SER A 68 15.44 -0.57 -2.55
CA SER A 68 16.73 -1.12 -2.13
C SER A 68 16.57 -2.46 -1.39
N VAL A 69 15.61 -2.55 -0.46
CA VAL A 69 15.31 -3.77 0.29
C VAL A 69 14.80 -4.87 -0.63
N LEU A 70 13.89 -4.54 -1.55
CA LEU A 70 13.34 -5.53 -2.48
C LEU A 70 14.38 -6.02 -3.49
N ALA A 71 15.21 -5.12 -4.02
CA ALA A 71 16.32 -5.48 -4.89
C ALA A 71 17.31 -6.40 -4.17
N TRP A 72 17.68 -6.07 -2.92
CA TRP A 72 18.52 -6.92 -2.08
C TRP A 72 17.87 -8.29 -1.81
N LEU A 73 16.58 -8.34 -1.47
CA LEU A 73 15.86 -9.60 -1.29
C LEU A 73 15.90 -10.45 -2.56
N ALA A 74 15.65 -9.85 -3.72
CA ALA A 74 15.62 -10.54 -5.01
C ALA A 74 16.97 -11.18 -5.39
N VAL A 75 18.09 -10.47 -5.17
CA VAL A 75 19.43 -10.97 -5.57
C VAL A 75 20.12 -11.80 -4.48
N SER A 76 19.69 -11.68 -3.22
CA SER A 76 20.28 -12.40 -2.11
C SER A 76 19.76 -13.85 -2.01
N ARG A 77 20.28 -14.60 -1.03
CA ARG A 77 19.78 -15.94 -0.69
C ARG A 77 18.28 -15.98 -0.35
N TYR A 78 17.71 -14.85 0.07
CA TYR A 78 16.29 -14.77 0.46
C TYR A 78 15.35 -14.82 -0.75
N GLY A 79 15.79 -14.39 -1.93
CA GLY A 79 15.00 -14.48 -3.17
C GLY A 79 14.79 -15.91 -3.68
N ARG A 80 15.54 -16.88 -3.13
CA ARG A 80 15.37 -18.31 -3.41
C ARG A 80 14.33 -18.98 -2.51
N VAL A 81 13.77 -18.26 -1.54
CA VAL A 81 12.75 -18.80 -0.64
C VAL A 81 11.44 -18.91 -1.41
N LEU A 82 10.95 -20.13 -1.55
CA LEU A 82 9.64 -20.41 -2.10
C LEU A 82 8.54 -19.92 -1.15
N LEU A 83 7.61 -19.10 -1.65
CA LEU A 83 6.44 -18.63 -0.90
C LEU A 83 5.33 -19.69 -0.92
N GLY A 84 5.61 -20.85 -0.33
CA GLY A 84 4.74 -22.02 -0.34
C GLY A 84 5.32 -23.16 0.51
N ALA A 85 4.72 -24.33 0.40
CA ALA A 85 5.29 -25.57 0.92
C ALA A 85 6.51 -26.00 0.08
N PRO A 86 7.50 -26.71 0.65
CA PRO A 86 8.65 -27.18 -0.11
C PRO A 86 8.24 -28.04 -1.31
N GLY A 87 8.70 -27.65 -2.51
CA GLY A 87 8.39 -28.35 -3.76
C GLY A 87 7.01 -28.01 -4.36
N GLU A 88 6.28 -27.07 -3.79
CA GLU A 88 5.01 -26.60 -4.34
C GLU A 88 5.23 -25.84 -5.65
N SER A 89 4.47 -26.19 -6.68
CA SER A 89 4.46 -25.47 -7.96
C SER A 89 3.59 -24.21 -7.88
N PRO A 90 3.88 -23.16 -8.68
CA PRO A 90 3.00 -22.00 -8.77
C PRO A 90 1.55 -22.40 -9.09
N GLU A 91 0.59 -21.80 -8.39
CA GLU A 91 -0.84 -22.01 -8.61
C GLU A 91 -1.31 -21.48 -9.98
N PHE A 92 -0.68 -20.40 -10.45
CA PHE A 92 -0.98 -19.75 -11.72
C PHE A 92 0.20 -19.82 -12.68
N SER A 93 -0.09 -19.94 -13.97
CA SER A 93 0.92 -19.82 -15.02
C SER A 93 1.54 -18.42 -15.03
N THR A 94 2.80 -18.30 -15.46
CA THR A 94 3.50 -17.00 -15.54
C THR A 94 2.74 -15.94 -16.35
N PRO A 95 2.18 -16.24 -17.54
CA PRO A 95 1.36 -15.26 -18.26
C PRO A 95 0.11 -14.83 -17.50
N SER A 96 -0.60 -15.77 -16.86
CA SER A 96 -1.78 -15.46 -16.04
C SER A 96 -1.43 -14.60 -14.84
N TRP A 97 -0.31 -14.89 -14.18
CA TRP A 97 0.19 -14.11 -13.04
C TRP A 97 0.54 -12.67 -13.45
N ILE A 98 1.23 -12.48 -14.57
CA ILE A 98 1.52 -11.14 -15.12
C ILE A 98 0.21 -10.40 -15.44
N ALA A 99 -0.76 -11.06 -16.08
CA ALA A 99 -2.05 -10.46 -16.38
C ALA A 99 -2.79 -10.00 -15.11
N MET A 100 -2.79 -10.81 -14.05
CA MET A 100 -3.38 -10.44 -12.75
C MET A 100 -2.69 -9.22 -12.11
N MET A 101 -1.37 -9.07 -12.26
CA MET A 101 -0.67 -7.89 -11.74
C MET A 101 -1.12 -6.61 -12.47
N PHE A 102 -1.28 -6.67 -13.80
CA PHE A 102 -1.77 -5.51 -14.56
C PHE A 102 -3.22 -5.18 -14.19
N THR A 103 -4.10 -6.17 -14.05
CA THR A 103 -5.50 -5.90 -13.70
C THR A 103 -5.68 -5.44 -12.25
N ALA A 104 -4.82 -5.89 -11.33
CA ALA A 104 -4.84 -5.41 -9.94
C ALA A 104 -4.29 -3.98 -9.79
N GLY A 105 -3.34 -3.56 -10.65
CA GLY A 105 -2.69 -2.25 -10.58
C GLY A 105 -3.38 -1.13 -11.37
N ILE A 106 -4.22 -1.45 -12.36
CA ILE A 106 -4.94 -0.44 -13.16
C ILE A 106 -6.20 0.00 -12.40
N GLY A 107 -6.04 1.01 -11.54
CA GLY A 107 -7.16 1.68 -10.85
C GLY A 107 -7.65 2.94 -11.59
N ILE A 108 -8.77 3.50 -11.10
CA ILE A 108 -9.36 4.79 -11.55
C ILE A 108 -8.31 5.92 -11.56
N GLY A 109 -7.36 5.87 -10.63
CA GLY A 109 -6.25 6.83 -10.56
C GLY A 109 -5.45 6.91 -11.86
N ILE A 110 -5.06 5.78 -12.46
CA ILE A 110 -4.26 5.78 -13.69
C ILE A 110 -5.08 6.36 -14.85
N THR A 111 -6.36 6.00 -14.97
CA THR A 111 -7.20 6.49 -16.07
C THR A 111 -7.43 8.00 -16.03
N ASN A 112 -7.45 8.61 -14.83
CA ASN A 112 -7.61 10.05 -14.70
C ASN A 112 -6.25 10.77 -14.81
N TRP A 113 -5.27 10.35 -14.00
CA TRP A 113 -3.98 11.03 -13.90
C TRP A 113 -3.11 10.85 -15.15
N ALA A 114 -3.29 9.80 -15.95
CA ALA A 114 -2.57 9.64 -17.22
C ALA A 114 -2.79 10.81 -18.20
N PHE A 115 -3.93 11.50 -18.12
CA PHE A 115 -4.23 12.69 -18.93
C PHE A 115 -3.91 13.99 -18.18
N VAL A 116 -4.27 14.06 -16.90
CA VAL A 116 -4.13 15.29 -16.11
C VAL A 116 -2.67 15.62 -15.83
N GLU A 117 -1.88 14.62 -15.45
CA GLU A 117 -0.52 14.81 -14.94
C GLU A 117 0.45 15.40 -15.97
N PRO A 118 0.51 14.92 -17.23
CA PRO A 118 1.38 15.52 -18.23
C PRO A 118 0.99 16.97 -18.55
N ILE A 119 -0.31 17.28 -18.61
CA ILE A 119 -0.80 18.65 -18.86
C ILE A 119 -0.39 19.56 -17.71
N PHE A 120 -0.56 19.09 -16.48
CA PHE A 120 -0.18 19.81 -15.28
C PHE A 120 1.32 20.16 -15.29
N TYR A 121 2.19 19.19 -15.55
CA TYR A 121 3.64 19.44 -15.58
C TYR A 121 4.10 20.25 -16.78
N PHE A 122 3.37 20.25 -17.89
CA PHE A 122 3.67 21.14 -19.01
C PHE A 122 3.35 22.62 -18.69
N GLN A 123 2.27 22.86 -17.93
CA GLN A 123 1.82 24.21 -17.55
C GLN A 123 2.48 24.73 -16.26
N SER A 124 2.96 23.84 -15.40
CA SER A 124 3.60 24.17 -14.13
C SER A 124 4.80 23.24 -13.90
N PRO A 125 5.83 23.32 -14.75
CA PRO A 125 6.98 22.42 -14.65
C PRO A 125 7.78 22.69 -13.37
N PRO A 126 8.51 21.68 -12.87
CA PRO A 126 9.39 21.81 -11.72
C PRO A 126 10.63 22.67 -12.05
N PHE A 127 11.47 22.92 -11.02
CA PHE A 127 12.80 23.54 -11.16
C PHE A 127 12.83 24.96 -11.75
N GLY A 128 11.68 25.65 -11.83
CA GLY A 128 11.60 27.00 -12.37
C GLY A 128 11.65 27.07 -13.90
N ILE A 129 11.39 25.96 -14.59
CA ILE A 129 11.33 25.88 -16.05
C ILE A 129 10.15 26.74 -16.56
N GLU A 130 10.29 27.32 -17.75
CA GLU A 130 9.21 28.11 -18.36
C GLU A 130 8.05 27.20 -18.79
N ALA A 131 6.84 27.54 -18.37
CA ALA A 131 5.62 26.84 -18.74
C ALA A 131 5.40 26.85 -20.26
N GLY A 132 5.00 25.70 -20.82
CA GLY A 132 4.75 25.57 -22.26
C GLY A 132 5.99 25.48 -23.15
N SER A 133 7.19 25.53 -22.58
CA SER A 133 8.46 25.41 -23.32
C SER A 133 8.73 23.98 -23.78
N PRO A 134 9.64 23.77 -24.75
CA PRO A 134 10.09 22.42 -25.12
C PRO A 134 10.65 21.63 -23.94
N GLU A 135 11.39 22.28 -23.03
CA GLU A 135 11.93 21.64 -21.82
C GLU A 135 10.82 21.22 -20.85
N ALA A 136 9.76 22.01 -20.71
CA ALA A 136 8.59 21.62 -19.93
C ALA A 136 7.90 20.37 -20.49
N ALA A 137 7.89 20.19 -21.82
CA ALA A 137 7.32 19.00 -22.46
C ALA A 137 8.15 17.73 -22.14
N GLU A 138 9.47 17.85 -22.09
CA GLU A 138 10.35 16.73 -21.70
C GLU A 138 10.08 16.29 -20.26
N TRP A 139 10.03 17.24 -19.33
CA TRP A 139 9.76 16.95 -17.91
C TRP A 139 8.34 16.47 -17.64
N ALA A 140 7.36 16.96 -18.39
CA ALA A 140 5.97 16.52 -18.28
C ALA A 140 5.81 15.02 -18.54
N HIS A 141 6.59 14.48 -19.47
CA HIS A 141 6.62 13.04 -19.72
C HIS A 141 7.39 12.27 -18.63
N MET A 142 8.56 12.79 -18.22
CA MET A 142 9.44 12.10 -17.25
C MET A 142 8.83 11.99 -15.85
N TYR A 143 8.12 13.01 -15.36
CA TYR A 143 7.53 12.98 -14.02
C TYR A 143 6.45 11.91 -13.88
N GLY A 144 5.57 11.78 -14.88
CA GLY A 144 4.56 10.72 -14.89
C GLY A 144 5.22 9.33 -14.86
N GLN A 145 6.27 9.11 -15.65
CA GLN A 145 7.02 7.85 -15.59
C GLN A 145 7.64 7.60 -14.21
N PHE A 146 8.20 8.63 -13.57
CA PHE A 146 8.74 8.49 -12.21
C PHE A 146 7.64 8.10 -11.21
N HIS A 147 6.49 8.77 -11.23
CA HIS A 147 5.39 8.52 -10.28
C HIS A 147 4.70 7.17 -10.46
N TRP A 148 4.67 6.62 -11.67
CA TRP A 148 3.98 5.36 -11.99
C TRP A 148 4.89 4.17 -12.28
N SER A 149 6.20 4.29 -12.02
CA SER A 149 7.18 3.22 -12.20
C SER A 149 7.55 2.55 -10.86
N MET A 150 8.83 2.33 -10.57
CA MET A 150 9.29 1.35 -9.58
C MET A 150 8.88 1.66 -8.15
N VAL A 151 8.79 2.94 -7.76
CA VAL A 151 8.54 3.35 -6.37
C VAL A 151 7.17 2.88 -5.86
N PRO A 152 6.02 3.19 -6.49
CA PRO A 152 4.71 2.70 -6.02
C PRO A 152 4.63 1.17 -6.00
N TRP A 153 5.15 0.48 -7.02
CA TRP A 153 5.17 -0.99 -7.05
C TRP A 153 6.02 -1.58 -5.92
N ALA A 154 7.15 -0.95 -5.59
CA ALA A 154 7.96 -1.34 -4.44
C ALA A 154 7.21 -1.14 -3.12
N LEU A 155 6.46 -0.05 -2.98
CA LEU A 155 5.63 0.21 -1.79
C LEU A 155 4.47 -0.79 -1.66
N TYR A 156 3.96 -1.35 -2.77
CA TYR A 156 2.99 -2.45 -2.73
C TYR A 156 3.63 -3.79 -2.36
N ALA A 157 4.79 -4.10 -2.96
CA ALA A 157 5.47 -5.36 -2.75
C ALA A 157 6.05 -5.50 -1.33
N LEU A 158 6.53 -4.40 -0.73
CA LEU A 158 7.18 -4.40 0.58
C LEU A 158 6.30 -5.01 1.70
N PRO A 159 5.02 -4.61 1.90
CA PRO A 159 4.13 -5.26 2.85
C PRO A 159 3.56 -6.60 2.36
N ALA A 160 3.41 -6.79 1.04
CA ALA A 160 2.86 -8.02 0.49
C ALA A 160 3.76 -9.23 0.73
N LEU A 161 5.09 -9.08 0.62
CA LEU A 161 6.05 -10.16 0.84
C LEU A 161 6.00 -10.77 2.25
N PRO A 162 6.10 -10.01 3.36
CA PRO A 162 6.01 -10.60 4.70
C PRO A 162 4.62 -11.17 5.00
N ILE A 163 3.54 -10.61 4.43
CA ILE A 163 2.20 -11.22 4.50
C ILE A 163 2.21 -12.59 3.81
N ALA A 164 2.69 -12.65 2.56
CA ALA A 164 2.76 -13.89 1.79
C ALA A 164 3.63 -14.93 2.50
N TYR A 165 4.79 -14.53 3.04
CA TYR A 165 5.63 -15.41 3.84
C TYR A 165 4.90 -15.91 5.10
N SER A 166 4.18 -15.03 5.80
CA SER A 166 3.39 -15.38 6.99
C SER A 166 2.29 -16.40 6.68
N LEU A 167 1.55 -16.19 5.59
CA LEU A 167 0.44 -17.05 5.16
C LEU A 167 0.96 -18.39 4.58
N TYR A 168 1.84 -18.32 3.60
CA TYR A 168 2.18 -19.48 2.77
C TYR A 168 3.36 -20.29 3.31
N VAL A 169 4.31 -19.66 4.01
CA VAL A 169 5.48 -20.35 4.60
C VAL A 169 5.27 -20.63 6.08
N ARG A 170 4.82 -19.65 6.86
CA ARG A 170 4.60 -19.80 8.31
C ARG A 170 3.21 -20.34 8.67
N LYS A 171 2.34 -20.54 7.68
CA LYS A 171 0.98 -21.08 7.82
C LYS A 171 0.16 -20.37 8.89
N GLN A 172 0.38 -19.06 9.04
CA GLN A 172 -0.45 -18.24 9.91
C GLN A 172 -1.80 -18.01 9.22
N PRO A 173 -2.92 -18.10 9.94
CA PRO A 173 -4.26 -18.04 9.34
C PRO A 173 -4.78 -16.62 9.12
N PHE A 174 -3.95 -15.60 9.34
CA PHE A 174 -4.36 -14.20 9.34
C PHE A 174 -3.60 -13.39 8.28
N CYS A 175 -4.34 -12.83 7.33
CA CYS A 175 -3.83 -11.85 6.38
C CYS A 175 -3.77 -10.46 7.04
N ARG A 176 -2.78 -10.25 7.91
CA ARG A 176 -2.61 -9.00 8.68
C ARG A 176 -1.14 -8.61 8.77
N ILE A 177 -0.88 -7.31 8.72
CA ILE A 177 0.48 -6.78 8.91
C ILE A 177 0.97 -7.05 10.33
N SER A 178 0.10 -6.96 11.34
CA SER A 178 0.47 -7.30 12.73
C SER A 178 0.96 -8.75 12.87
N THR A 179 0.29 -9.70 12.22
CA THR A 179 0.67 -11.12 12.20
C THR A 179 1.97 -11.34 11.44
N ALA A 180 2.12 -10.72 10.27
CA ALA A 180 3.37 -10.76 9.50
C ALA A 180 4.55 -10.17 10.30
N SER A 181 4.27 -9.22 11.18
CA SER A 181 5.25 -8.57 12.07
C SER A 181 5.47 -9.31 13.40
N SER A 182 4.88 -10.50 13.58
CA SER A 182 4.95 -11.27 14.85
C SER A 182 6.38 -11.53 15.32
N GLY A 183 7.36 -11.69 14.43
CA GLY A 183 8.77 -11.84 14.78
C GLY A 183 9.32 -10.63 15.55
N ILE A 184 9.00 -9.42 15.11
CA ILE A 184 9.41 -8.16 15.77
C ILE A 184 8.55 -7.91 17.02
N LEU A 185 7.25 -8.24 16.94
CA LEU A 185 6.32 -8.11 18.06
C LEU A 185 6.47 -9.24 19.12
N ARG A 186 7.48 -10.11 18.99
CA ARG A 186 7.75 -11.23 19.90
C ARG A 186 6.52 -12.13 20.14
N GLY A 187 5.79 -12.43 19.07
CA GLY A 187 4.56 -13.25 19.11
C GLY A 187 3.32 -12.53 19.64
N LYS A 188 3.40 -11.22 19.94
CA LYS A 188 2.30 -10.44 20.54
C LYS A 188 1.48 -9.66 19.52
N SER A 189 1.18 -10.23 18.35
CA SER A 189 0.38 -9.55 17.32
C SER A 189 -1.03 -9.16 17.78
N GLY A 190 -1.58 -9.81 18.82
CA GLY A 190 -2.87 -9.47 19.42
C GLY A 190 -2.81 -8.43 20.56
N ASN A 191 -1.65 -7.83 20.85
CA ASN A 191 -1.54 -6.76 21.86
C ASN A 191 -1.97 -5.40 21.28
N TRP A 192 -1.98 -4.37 22.13
CA TRP A 192 -2.37 -3.01 21.73
C TRP A 192 -1.56 -2.44 20.55
N LEU A 193 -0.27 -2.80 20.42
CA LEU A 193 0.57 -2.39 19.29
C LEU A 193 0.11 -3.06 17.99
N GLY A 194 -0.10 -4.38 18.01
CA GLY A 194 -0.56 -5.11 16.83
C GLY A 194 -1.97 -4.70 16.39
N ILE A 195 -2.87 -4.47 17.37
CA ILE A 195 -4.20 -3.89 17.10
C ILE A 195 -4.06 -2.50 16.46
N GLY A 196 -3.20 -1.63 17.00
CA GLY A 196 -2.95 -0.30 16.45
C GLY A 196 -2.45 -0.32 15.00
N ILE A 197 -1.51 -1.24 14.68
CA ILE A 197 -1.03 -1.45 13.31
C ILE A 197 -2.19 -1.81 12.39
N ASP A 198 -3.02 -2.79 12.77
CA ASP A 198 -4.11 -3.25 11.92
C ASP A 198 -5.19 -2.16 11.74
N VAL A 199 -5.49 -1.37 12.78
CA VAL A 199 -6.41 -0.22 12.68
C VAL A 199 -5.88 0.81 11.69
N ILE A 200 -4.60 1.19 11.78
CA ILE A 200 -3.97 2.16 10.86
C ILE A 200 -4.03 1.65 9.42
N VAL A 201 -3.72 0.37 9.19
CA VAL A 201 -3.76 -0.25 7.86
C VAL A 201 -5.17 -0.22 7.29
N ILE A 202 -6.19 -0.57 8.08
CA ILE A 202 -7.59 -0.53 7.61
C ILE A 202 -8.01 0.91 7.29
N LEU A 203 -7.66 1.88 8.13
CA LEU A 203 -7.95 3.29 7.85
C LEU A 203 -7.26 3.78 6.56
N ALA A 204 -6.02 3.37 6.32
CA ALA A 204 -5.30 3.69 5.09
C ALA A 204 -5.98 3.07 3.85
N ILE A 205 -6.44 1.82 3.93
CA ILE A 205 -7.18 1.15 2.84
C ILE A 205 -8.50 1.87 2.56
N ILE A 206 -9.26 2.22 3.60
CA ILE A 206 -10.54 2.95 3.45
C ILE A 206 -10.29 4.33 2.84
N GLY A 207 -9.27 5.05 3.30
CA GLY A 207 -8.88 6.35 2.74
C GLY A 207 -8.52 6.25 1.26
N ALA A 208 -7.65 5.30 0.89
CA ALA A 208 -7.23 5.10 -0.50
C ALA A 208 -8.38 4.69 -1.43
N ALA A 209 -9.25 3.79 -0.96
CA ALA A 209 -10.46 3.40 -1.69
C ALA A 209 -11.43 4.59 -1.84
N GLY A 210 -11.62 5.36 -0.77
CA GLY A 210 -12.45 6.57 -0.77
C GLY A 210 -11.96 7.63 -1.76
N THR A 211 -10.65 7.90 -1.79
CA THR A 211 -10.07 8.83 -2.78
C THR A 211 -10.25 8.33 -4.21
N SER A 212 -10.05 7.04 -4.45
CA SER A 212 -10.24 6.46 -5.78
C SER A 212 -11.69 6.55 -6.25
N LEU A 213 -12.65 6.30 -5.36
CA LEU A 213 -14.09 6.45 -5.63
C LEU A 213 -14.50 7.92 -5.82
N GLY A 214 -13.86 8.86 -5.13
CA GLY A 214 -14.14 10.29 -5.30
C GLY A 214 -13.55 10.89 -6.59
N LEU A 215 -12.53 10.25 -7.17
CA LEU A 215 -11.90 10.67 -8.43
C LEU A 215 -12.57 10.09 -9.69
N GLY A 216 -13.39 9.03 -9.55
CA GLY A 216 -14.07 8.35 -10.66
C GLY A 216 -15.53 8.73 -10.76
#